data_AF-A0A653JM59-F1
#
_entry.id   AF-A0A653JM59-F1
#
_cell.length_a   1.000
_cell.length_b   1.000
_cell.length_c   1.000
_cell.angle_alpha   90.00
_cell.angle_beta   90.00
_cell.angle_gamma   90.00
#
_symmetry.space_group_name_H-M   'P 1'
#
loop_
_entity.id
_entity.type
_entity.pdbx_description
1 polymer ?
#
loop_
_entity_poly.entity_id
_entity_poly.type
_entity_poly.pdbx_seq_one_letter_code
_entity_poly.pdbx_strand_id
1 'polypeptide(L)'
;MTKTTSAKIDVVLLWIIGVILVYSAIIFTSAFFSGADMGAWVWDRHQNLFSWYSRPLFIIPAAYYAYRRKIWHVLGFMLLLATSLFWFAAPASTDPAIREYLQWEADLFFSNKSKLPLLGLIVAVLIFLFSLFYAFWQRNPWLGLLVINAGTVLKIIVSLALGEGTGAAAVLP
;
A
#
# COMPACT_ATOMS: atom_id res chain seq x y z
N MET A 1 -14.82 10.96 25.33
CA MET A 1 -15.73 10.42 24.30
C MET A 1 -16.53 9.28 24.90
N THR A 2 -17.87 9.32 24.85
CA THR A 2 -18.70 8.26 25.45
C THR A 2 -18.65 6.99 24.60
N LYS A 3 -18.88 5.82 25.21
CA LYS A 3 -18.90 4.51 24.53
C LYS A 3 -19.83 4.51 23.31
N THR A 4 -20.97 5.20 23.42
CA THR A 4 -21.99 5.35 22.39
C THR A 4 -21.53 6.21 21.21
N THR A 5 -20.83 7.32 21.47
CA THR A 5 -20.26 8.16 20.40
C THR A 5 -19.17 7.40 19.64
N SER A 6 -18.34 6.59 20.31
CA SER A 6 -17.36 5.73 19.62
C SER A 6 -18.04 4.75 18.68
N ALA A 7 -19.06 4.04 19.14
CA ALA A 7 -19.74 3.04 18.33
C ALA A 7 -20.34 3.66 17.05
N LYS A 8 -20.92 4.87 17.16
CA LYS A 8 -21.45 5.59 15.99
C LYS A 8 -20.36 5.94 14.97
N ILE A 9 -19.22 6.46 15.42
CA ILE A 9 -18.09 6.79 14.53
C ILE A 9 -17.55 5.53 13.84
N ASP A 10 -17.43 4.41 14.57
CA ASP A 10 -16.93 3.16 14.00
C ASP A 10 -17.82 2.65 12.86
N VAL A 11 -19.15 2.78 13.01
CA VAL A 11 -20.13 2.38 12.00
C VAL A 11 -20.07 3.30 10.79
N VAL A 12 -20.07 4.62 11.00
CA VAL A 12 -19.95 5.61 9.92
C VAL A 12 -18.68 5.37 9.12
N LEU A 13 -17.56 5.06 9.79
CA LEU A 13 -16.31 4.78 9.12
C LEU A 13 -16.38 3.53 8.22
N LEU A 14 -17.03 2.45 8.67
CA LEU A 14 -17.22 1.26 7.82
C LEU A 14 -18.09 1.57 6.60
N TRP A 15 -19.11 2.43 6.74
CA TRP A 15 -19.90 2.90 5.60
C TRP A 15 -19.05 3.69 4.61
N ILE A 16 -18.21 4.61 5.08
CA ILE A 16 -17.29 5.37 4.24
C ILE A 16 -16.33 4.43 3.49
N ILE A 17 -15.72 3.48 4.21
CA ILE A 17 -14.86 2.45 3.61
C ILE A 17 -15.63 1.69 2.52
N GLY A 18 -16.85 1.23 2.83
CA GLY A 18 -17.70 0.51 1.89
C GLY A 18 -17.99 1.30 0.61
N VAL A 19 -18.35 2.59 0.73
CA VAL A 19 -18.60 3.47 -0.41
C VAL A 19 -17.36 3.62 -1.28
N ILE A 20 -16.18 3.83 -0.69
CA ILE A 20 -14.92 3.96 -1.43
C ILE A 20 -14.56 2.65 -2.13
N LEU A 21 -14.79 1.50 -1.49
CA LEU A 21 -14.55 0.19 -2.11
C LEU A 21 -15.51 -0.08 -3.28
N VAL A 22 -16.77 0.33 -3.18
CA VAL A 22 -17.72 0.26 -4.29
C VAL A 22 -17.26 1.14 -5.45
N TYR A 23 -16.83 2.38 -5.17
CA TYR A 23 -16.24 3.25 -6.19
C TYR A 23 -15.01 2.62 -6.85
N SER A 24 -14.12 2.02 -6.05
CA SER A 24 -12.92 1.32 -6.55
C SER A 24 -13.30 0.17 -7.48
N ALA A 25 -14.30 -0.63 -7.10
CA ALA A 25 -14.80 -1.72 -7.92
C ALA A 25 -15.38 -1.21 -9.24
N ILE A 26 -16.14 -0.11 -9.22
CA ILE A 26 -16.70 0.49 -10.45
C ILE A 26 -15.59 0.90 -11.42
N ILE A 27 -14.56 1.61 -10.96
CA ILE A 27 -13.45 2.02 -11.84
C ILE A 27 -12.73 0.79 -12.42
N PHE A 28 -12.39 -0.17 -11.56
CA PHE A 28 -11.65 -1.36 -11.96
C PHE A 28 -12.44 -2.19 -12.99
N THR A 29 -13.73 -2.42 -12.72
CA THR A 29 -14.64 -3.15 -13.61
C THR A 29 -14.89 -2.39 -14.91
N SER A 30 -15.00 -1.06 -14.87
CA SER A 30 -15.11 -0.24 -16.08
C SER A 30 -13.88 -0.36 -16.97
N ALA A 31 -12.67 -0.34 -16.39
CA ALA A 31 -11.44 -0.54 -17.14
C ALA A 31 -11.37 -1.94 -17.76
N PHE A 32 -11.73 -2.96 -16.98
CA PHE A 32 -11.80 -4.35 -17.47
C PHE A 32 -12.74 -4.49 -18.67
N PHE A 33 -13.96 -3.93 -18.60
CA PHE A 33 -14.91 -4.00 -19.72
C PHE A 33 -14.55 -3.12 -20.92
N SER A 34 -13.66 -2.14 -20.76
CA SER A 34 -13.10 -1.38 -21.89
C SER A 34 -12.05 -2.17 -22.69
N GLY A 35 -11.66 -3.37 -22.23
CA GLY A 35 -10.63 -4.20 -22.86
C GLY A 35 -9.20 -3.79 -22.50
N ALA A 36 -9.02 -3.05 -21.40
CA ALA A 36 -7.69 -2.67 -20.93
C ALA A 36 -6.89 -3.89 -20.46
N ASP A 37 -5.58 -3.88 -20.72
CA ASP A 37 -4.66 -4.78 -20.02
C ASP A 37 -4.60 -4.35 -18.55
N MET A 38 -5.23 -5.13 -17.66
CA MET A 38 -5.35 -4.76 -16.26
C MET A 38 -4.00 -4.67 -15.53
N GLY A 39 -3.00 -5.45 -15.94
CA GLY A 39 -1.66 -5.39 -15.35
C GLY A 39 -0.99 -4.07 -15.67
N ALA A 40 -0.92 -3.73 -16.96
CA ALA A 40 -0.37 -2.46 -17.43
C ALA A 40 -1.18 -1.27 -16.90
N TRP A 41 -2.51 -1.36 -16.91
CA TRP A 41 -3.42 -0.29 -16.49
C TRP A 41 -3.27 0.07 -15.00
N VAL A 42 -3.09 -0.94 -14.13
CA VAL A 42 -2.79 -0.72 -12.71
C VAL A 42 -1.36 -0.19 -12.56
N TRP A 43 -0.39 -0.73 -13.29
CA TRP A 43 1.01 -0.31 -13.21
C TRP A 43 1.19 1.17 -13.55
N ASP A 44 0.60 1.63 -14.66
CA ASP A 44 0.69 3.02 -15.11
C ASP A 44 0.11 4.00 -14.08
N ARG A 45 -0.96 3.60 -13.39
CA ARG A 45 -1.59 4.41 -12.34
C ARG A 45 -0.84 4.33 -11.01
N HIS A 46 -0.17 3.22 -10.74
CA HIS A 46 0.65 3.05 -9.55
C HIS A 46 1.81 4.06 -9.50
N GLN A 47 2.30 4.52 -10.65
CA GLN A 47 3.35 5.54 -10.74
C GLN A 47 2.92 6.92 -10.18
N ASN A 48 1.63 7.12 -9.90
CA ASN A 48 1.14 8.36 -9.35
C ASN A 48 1.51 8.50 -7.85
N LEU A 49 2.30 9.53 -7.52
CA LEU A 49 2.76 9.83 -6.16
C LEU A 49 1.61 10.04 -5.15
N PHE A 50 0.43 10.51 -5.59
CA PHE A 50 -0.72 10.62 -4.70
C PHE A 50 -1.16 9.26 -4.14
N SER A 51 -0.99 8.18 -4.91
CA SER A 51 -1.19 6.82 -4.41
C SER A 51 -0.24 6.53 -3.25
N TRP A 52 1.02 6.97 -3.34
CA TRP A 52 2.04 6.67 -2.34
C TRP A 52 1.78 7.42 -1.04
N TYR A 53 1.43 8.71 -1.12
CA TYR A 53 1.04 9.52 0.05
C TYR A 53 -0.24 9.03 0.72
N SER A 54 -1.13 8.36 -0.01
CA SER A 54 -2.34 7.77 0.58
C SER A 54 -2.05 6.56 1.48
N ARG A 55 -0.94 5.83 1.25
CA ARG A 55 -0.65 4.58 1.97
C ARG A 55 -0.47 4.77 3.48
N PRO A 56 0.33 5.74 3.97
CA PRO A 56 0.40 6.04 5.40
C PRO A 56 -0.96 6.39 6.01
N LEU A 57 -1.83 7.07 5.25
CA LEU A 57 -3.17 7.46 5.69
C LEU A 57 -4.10 6.26 5.92
N PHE A 58 -3.82 5.09 5.35
CA PHE A 58 -4.55 3.85 5.66
C PHE A 58 -3.86 3.02 6.73
N ILE A 59 -2.53 2.97 6.74
CA ILE A 59 -1.76 2.19 7.72
C ILE A 59 -1.94 2.76 9.13
N ILE A 60 -1.92 4.09 9.31
CA ILE A 60 -2.02 4.71 10.64
C ILE A 60 -3.40 4.42 11.29
N PRO A 61 -4.55 4.67 10.63
CA PRO A 61 -5.85 4.26 11.17
C PRO A 61 -5.97 2.75 11.36
N ALA A 62 -5.44 1.93 10.45
CA ALA A 62 -5.43 0.48 10.61
C ALA A 62 -4.69 0.05 11.90
N ALA A 63 -3.53 0.65 12.20
CA ALA A 63 -2.78 0.40 13.42
C ALA A 63 -3.59 0.78 14.68
N TYR A 64 -4.28 1.93 14.65
CA TYR A 64 -5.18 2.33 15.73
C TYR A 64 -6.34 1.34 15.94
N TYR A 65 -6.97 0.87 14.87
CA TYR A 65 -8.05 -0.11 14.97
C TYR A 65 -7.55 -1.51 15.35
N ALA A 66 -6.32 -1.88 14.98
CA ALA A 66 -5.66 -3.08 15.46
C ALA A 66 -5.45 -3.02 16.98
N TYR A 67 -4.98 -1.88 17.51
CA TYR A 67 -4.86 -1.65 18.96
C TYR A 67 -6.20 -1.79 19.69
N ARG A 68 -7.30 -1.34 19.05
CA ARG A 68 -8.67 -1.48 19.55
C ARG A 68 -9.32 -2.85 19.29
N ARG A 69 -8.58 -3.81 18.73
CA ARG A 69 -9.04 -5.18 18.45
C ARG A 69 -10.23 -5.25 17.48
N LYS A 70 -10.32 -4.32 16.52
CA LYS A 70 -11.41 -4.27 15.51
C LYS A 70 -10.94 -4.74 14.15
N ILE A 71 -11.02 -6.05 13.93
CA ILE A 71 -10.48 -6.70 12.73
C ILE A 71 -11.13 -6.19 11.43
N TRP A 72 -12.43 -5.93 11.42
CA TRP A 72 -13.14 -5.45 10.22
C TRP A 72 -12.66 -4.09 9.73
N HIS A 73 -12.31 -3.19 10.65
CA HIS A 73 -11.72 -1.90 10.31
C HIS A 73 -10.32 -2.06 9.75
N VAL A 74 -9.49 -2.93 10.35
CA VAL A 74 -8.14 -3.23 9.84
C VAL A 74 -8.23 -3.78 8.42
N LEU A 75 -9.09 -4.77 8.17
CA LEU A 75 -9.31 -5.34 6.84
C LEU A 75 -9.83 -4.30 5.85
N GLY A 76 -10.77 -3.45 6.27
CA GLY A 76 -11.29 -2.36 5.44
C GLY A 76 -10.19 -1.41 4.98
N PHE A 77 -9.32 -0.97 5.89
CA PHE A 77 -8.16 -0.13 5.54
C PHE A 77 -7.13 -0.87 4.68
N MET A 78 -6.95 -2.18 4.84
CA MET A 78 -6.06 -2.96 3.95
C MET A 78 -6.61 -3.08 2.53
N LEU A 79 -7.93 -3.19 2.38
CA LEU A 79 -8.57 -3.16 1.06
C LEU A 79 -8.47 -1.77 0.43
N LEU A 80 -8.64 -0.69 1.21
CA LEU A 80 -8.39 0.67 0.70
C LEU A 80 -6.94 0.88 0.29
N LEU A 81 -5.98 0.38 1.09
CA LEU A 81 -4.57 0.40 0.76
C LEU A 81 -4.30 -0.33 -0.56
N ALA A 82 -4.85 -1.52 -0.76
CA ALA A 82 -4.67 -2.30 -1.99
C ALA A 82 -5.31 -1.63 -3.21
N THR A 83 -6.51 -1.04 -3.06
CA THR A 83 -7.24 -0.40 -4.16
C THR A 83 -6.70 0.99 -4.50
N SER A 84 -6.00 1.66 -3.56
CA SER A 84 -5.36 2.96 -3.79
C SER A 84 -4.32 2.98 -4.91
N LEU A 85 -3.85 1.81 -5.37
CA LEU A 85 -2.92 1.65 -6.49
C LEU A 85 -3.46 2.24 -7.80
N PHE A 86 -4.77 2.27 -7.98
CA PHE A 86 -5.39 2.61 -9.26
C PHE A 86 -6.48 3.69 -9.18
N TRP A 87 -6.63 4.36 -8.03
CA TRP A 87 -7.62 5.44 -7.88
C TRP A 87 -7.27 6.69 -8.68
N PHE A 88 -5.98 6.95 -8.86
CA PHE A 88 -5.48 8.15 -9.53
C PHE A 88 -5.16 7.85 -10.99
N ALA A 89 -5.33 8.86 -11.84
CA ALA A 89 -4.97 8.75 -13.25
C ALA A 89 -3.44 8.58 -13.41
N ALA A 90 -3.03 7.96 -14.51
CA ALA A 90 -1.62 7.87 -14.86
C ALA A 90 -1.03 9.30 -14.98
N PRO A 91 0.16 9.55 -14.40
CA PRO A 91 0.77 10.87 -14.43
C PRO A 91 1.15 11.29 -15.86
N ALA A 92 0.85 12.54 -16.23
CA ALA A 92 1.19 13.08 -17.56
C ALA A 92 2.71 13.28 -17.75
N SER A 93 3.43 13.54 -16.66
CA SER A 93 4.89 13.64 -16.61
C SER A 93 5.39 13.14 -15.26
N THR A 94 6.39 12.26 -15.27
CA THR A 94 7.12 11.82 -14.07
C THR A 94 8.56 12.32 -14.16
N ASP A 95 9.17 12.58 -13.00
CA ASP A 95 10.61 12.85 -12.92
C ASP A 95 11.37 11.69 -13.58
N PRO A 96 12.32 11.95 -14.50
CA PRO A 96 13.13 10.91 -15.13
C PRO A 96 13.73 9.91 -14.14
N ALA A 97 14.19 10.36 -12.97
CA ALA A 97 14.78 9.49 -11.96
C ALA A 97 13.76 8.51 -11.35
N ILE A 98 12.52 8.96 -11.14
CA ILE A 98 11.42 8.11 -10.66
C ILE A 98 11.03 7.10 -11.74
N ARG A 99 11.02 7.53 -13.00
CA ARG A 99 10.68 6.67 -14.13
C ARG A 99 11.70 5.55 -14.31
N GLU A 100 12.99 5.86 -14.27
CA GLU A 100 14.06 4.87 -14.38
C GLU A 100 14.02 3.86 -13.23
N TYR A 101 13.78 4.32 -12.00
CA TYR A 101 13.62 3.43 -10.84
C TYR A 101 12.42 2.49 -10.99
N LEU A 102 11.26 3.02 -11.39
CA LEU A 102 10.05 2.20 -11.59
C LEU A 102 10.22 1.23 -12.75
N GLN A 103 10.95 1.60 -13.80
CA GLN A 103 11.22 0.70 -14.91
C GLN A 103 12.12 -0.46 -14.49
N TRP A 104 13.14 -0.19 -13.68
CA TRP A 104 13.94 -1.24 -13.05
C TRP A 104 13.09 -2.16 -12.14
N GLU A 105 12.18 -1.61 -11.32
CA GLU A 105 11.26 -2.43 -10.51
C GLU A 105 10.36 -3.30 -11.39
N ALA A 106 9.84 -2.73 -12.48
CA ALA A 106 9.01 -3.46 -13.44
C ALA A 106 9.78 -4.65 -14.03
N ASP A 107 11.03 -4.43 -14.40
CA ASP A 107 11.89 -5.45 -14.99
C ASP A 107 12.22 -6.55 -13.98
N LEU A 108 12.50 -6.18 -12.72
CA LEU A 108 12.80 -7.12 -11.63
C LEU A 108 11.60 -8.01 -11.29
N PHE A 109 10.40 -7.46 -11.21
CA PHE A 109 9.20 -8.16 -10.74
C PHE A 109 8.35 -8.79 -11.85
N PHE A 110 8.31 -8.20 -13.04
CA PHE A 110 7.41 -8.62 -14.13
C PHE A 110 8.14 -9.14 -15.38
N SER A 111 9.34 -8.65 -15.71
CA SER A 111 10.06 -9.11 -16.92
C SER A 111 10.89 -10.38 -16.71
N ASN A 112 11.23 -10.68 -15.45
CA ASN A 112 12.11 -11.80 -15.14
C ASN A 112 11.45 -13.14 -15.52
N LYS A 113 12.21 -14.07 -16.12
CA LYS A 113 11.72 -15.41 -16.48
C LYS A 113 11.22 -16.22 -15.27
N SER A 114 11.59 -15.79 -14.06
CA SER A 114 11.19 -16.38 -12.79
C SER A 114 10.26 -15.44 -12.00
N LYS A 115 9.13 -15.96 -11.54
CA LYS A 115 8.19 -15.25 -10.64
C LYS A 115 8.67 -15.17 -9.18
N LEU A 116 9.86 -15.69 -8.89
CA LEU A 116 10.40 -15.79 -7.53
C LEU A 116 10.61 -14.42 -6.85
N PRO A 117 11.14 -13.37 -7.53
CA PRO A 117 11.29 -12.05 -6.91
C PRO A 117 9.96 -11.41 -6.51
N LEU A 118 8.94 -11.54 -7.38
CA LEU A 118 7.59 -11.06 -7.10
C LEU A 118 6.97 -11.79 -5.90
N LEU A 119 7.10 -13.11 -5.84
CA LEU A 119 6.61 -13.88 -4.70
C LEU A 119 7.33 -13.49 -3.40
N GLY A 120 8.66 -13.30 -3.45
CA GLY A 120 9.45 -12.84 -2.31
C GLY A 120 9.00 -11.47 -1.80
N LEU A 121 8.74 -10.52 -2.71
CA LEU A 121 8.21 -9.20 -2.36
C LEU A 121 6.85 -9.31 -1.67
N ILE A 122 5.91 -10.06 -2.25
CA ILE A 122 4.56 -10.24 -1.69
C ILE A 122 4.65 -10.83 -0.27
N VAL A 123 5.44 -11.88 -0.10
CA VAL A 123 5.63 -12.53 1.22
C VAL A 123 6.26 -11.56 2.21
N ALA A 124 7.29 -10.81 1.82
CA ALA A 124 7.94 -9.84 2.69
C ALA A 124 6.98 -8.73 3.13
N VAL A 125 6.16 -8.19 2.21
CA VAL A 125 5.15 -7.17 2.52
C VAL A 125 4.08 -7.72 3.46
N LEU A 126 3.59 -8.95 3.23
CA LEU A 126 2.61 -9.59 4.11
C LEU A 126 3.17 -9.82 5.52
N ILE A 127 4.41 -10.30 5.64
CA ILE A 127 5.08 -10.47 6.94
C ILE A 127 5.23 -9.13 7.65
N PHE A 128 5.65 -8.09 6.92
CA PHE A 128 5.80 -6.74 7.48
C PHE A 128 4.46 -6.20 8.02
N LEU A 129 3.41 -6.22 7.20
CA LEU A 129 2.08 -5.72 7.58
C LEU A 129 1.50 -6.54 8.73
N PHE A 130 1.61 -7.87 8.69
CA PHE A 130 1.17 -8.74 9.77
C PHE A 130 1.89 -8.41 11.08
N SER A 131 3.22 -8.33 11.06
CA SER A 131 4.04 -8.04 12.24
C SER A 131 3.71 -6.66 12.82
N LEU A 132 3.51 -5.68 11.94
CA LEU A 132 3.15 -4.31 12.32
C LEU A 132 1.80 -4.28 13.05
N PHE A 133 0.74 -4.82 12.43
CA PHE A 133 -0.58 -4.81 13.05
C PHE A 133 -0.65 -5.73 14.27
N TYR A 134 0.08 -6.84 14.28
CA TYR A 134 0.19 -7.71 15.45
C TYR A 134 0.85 -6.99 16.64
N ALA A 135 1.88 -6.17 16.41
CA ALA A 135 2.49 -5.38 17.47
C ALA A 135 1.50 -4.40 18.12
N PHE A 136 0.75 -3.67 17.30
CA PHE A 136 -0.31 -2.78 17.80
C PHE A 136 -1.48 -3.54 18.43
N TRP A 137 -1.85 -4.70 17.87
CA TRP A 137 -2.83 -5.60 18.45
C TRP A 137 -2.43 -5.97 19.88
N GLN A 138 -1.18 -6.38 20.11
CA GLN A 138 -0.64 -6.68 21.44
C GLN A 138 -0.44 -5.45 22.34
N ARG A 139 -0.88 -4.26 21.91
CA ARG A 139 -0.77 -3.00 22.64
C ARG A 139 0.67 -2.63 22.99
N ASN A 140 1.62 -3.07 22.17
CA ASN A 140 3.04 -2.74 22.32
C ASN A 140 3.46 -1.75 21.22
N PRO A 141 3.32 -0.43 21.45
CA PRO A 141 3.67 0.58 20.45
C PRO A 141 5.17 0.61 20.15
N TRP A 142 6.03 0.23 21.10
CA TRP A 142 7.48 0.14 20.90
C TRP A 142 7.86 -0.95 19.89
N LEU A 143 7.20 -2.11 19.97
CA LEU A 143 7.35 -3.16 18.98
C LEU A 143 6.87 -2.69 17.60
N GLY A 144 5.77 -1.92 17.54
CA GLY A 144 5.30 -1.31 16.30
C GLY A 144 6.33 -0.35 15.69
N LEU A 145 6.93 0.53 16.52
CA LEU A 145 8.01 1.41 16.11
C LEU A 145 9.23 0.65 15.62
N LEU A 146 9.63 -0.42 16.31
CA LEU A 146 10.74 -1.29 15.90
C LEU A 146 10.48 -1.88 14.51
N VAL A 147 9.28 -2.43 14.28
CA VAL A 147 8.90 -3.03 12.98
C VAL A 147 8.92 -1.98 11.86
N ILE A 148 8.38 -0.78 12.09
CA ILE A 148 8.39 0.31 11.10
C ILE A 148 9.82 0.69 10.72
N ASN A 149 10.70 0.89 11.72
CA ASN A 149 12.09 1.27 11.49
C ASN A 149 12.85 0.17 10.77
N ALA A 150 12.70 -1.09 11.20
CA ALA A 150 13.33 -2.24 10.56
C ALA A 150 12.91 -2.39 9.10
N GLY A 151 11.60 -2.26 8.81
CA GLY A 151 11.09 -2.30 7.44
C GLY A 151 11.59 -1.15 6.58
N THR A 152 11.70 0.06 7.15
CA THR A 152 12.24 1.23 6.45
C THR A 152 13.72 1.05 6.10
N VAL A 153 14.54 0.61 7.07
CA VAL A 153 15.96 0.32 6.85
C VAL A 153 16.13 -0.78 5.81
N LEU A 154 15.35 -1.85 5.89
CA LEU A 154 15.38 -2.92 4.90
C LEU A 154 15.02 -2.40 3.51
N LYS A 155 13.97 -1.59 3.38
CA LYS A 155 13.58 -0.97 2.10
C LYS A 155 14.72 -0.12 1.53
N ILE A 156 15.37 0.70 2.37
CA ILE A 156 16.50 1.53 1.95
C ILE A 156 17.67 0.66 1.48
N ILE A 157 18.05 -0.36 2.25
CA ILE A 157 19.14 -1.28 1.89
C ILE A 157 18.84 -1.96 0.56
N VAL A 158 17.64 -2.51 0.38
CA VAL A 158 17.24 -3.17 -0.87
C VAL A 158 17.27 -2.19 -2.03
N SER A 159 16.76 -0.97 -1.84
CA SER A 159 16.72 0.06 -2.89
C SER A 159 18.13 0.51 -3.30
N LEU A 160 19.04 0.69 -2.34
CA LEU A 160 20.41 1.12 -2.61
C LEU A 160 21.30 -0.01 -3.14
N ALA A 161 21.15 -1.22 -2.62
CA ALA A 161 21.99 -2.36 -2.99
C ALA A 161 21.58 -2.97 -4.34
N LEU A 162 20.29 -2.94 -4.69
CA LEU A 162 19.78 -3.54 -5.93
C LEU A 162 19.38 -2.53 -7.01
N GLY A 163 19.08 -1.26 -6.66
CA GLY A 163 18.54 -0.26 -7.58
C GLY A 163 19.55 0.49 -8.45
N GLU A 164 20.66 -0.17 -8.85
CA GLU A 164 21.64 0.25 -9.88
C GLU A 164 21.97 1.77 -10.00
N GLY A 165 21.96 2.54 -8.90
CA GLY A 165 22.27 3.98 -8.87
C GLY A 165 21.06 4.93 -8.85
N THR A 166 19.84 4.46 -9.11
CA THR A 166 18.59 5.25 -9.00
C THR A 166 17.86 5.03 -7.68
N GLY A 167 18.35 4.11 -6.83
CA GLY A 167 17.76 3.76 -5.53
C GLY A 167 17.51 4.92 -4.56
N ALA A 168 18.18 6.08 -4.74
CA ALA A 168 17.91 7.29 -3.96
C ALA A 168 16.52 7.88 -4.25
N ALA A 169 15.98 7.72 -5.46
CA ALA A 169 14.62 8.14 -5.80
C ALA A 169 13.55 7.39 -5.00
N ALA A 170 13.86 6.17 -4.53
CA ALA A 170 12.98 5.37 -3.67
C ALA A 170 12.92 5.85 -2.19
N VAL A 171 13.88 6.71 -1.82
CA VAL A 171 14.06 7.29 -0.48
C VAL A 171 13.43 8.69 -0.39
N LEU A 172 13.23 9.36 -1.53
CA LEU A 172 12.48 10.61 -1.59
C LEU A 172 10.97 10.33 -1.48
N PRO A 173 10.21 11.22 -0.80
CA PRO A 173 8.80 10.98 -0.44
C PRO A 173 7.84 10.96 -1.63
#